data_AF-S5M299-F1
#
_entry.id   AF-S5M299-F1
#
_cell.length_a   1.000
_cell.length_b   1.000
_cell.length_c   1.000
_cell.angle_alpha   90.00
_cell.angle_beta   90.00
_cell.angle_gamma   90.00
#
_symmetry.space_group_name_H-M   'P 1'
#
loop_
_entity.id
_entity.type
_entity.pdbx_description
1 polymer ?
#
loop_
_entity_poly.entity_id
_entity_poly.type
_entity_poly.pdbx_seq_one_letter_code
_entity_poly.pdbx_strand_id
1 'polypeptide(L)'
;MLSTNLKNKISINNLLKFNFKVLFQEKSFLILNILLLIFPFLFSISFIFISEGKDIVVFFNFYIIVYISLFIFLVILRALQFFIINILDNKLLYLIFSNQVSRTKMLGSQYILLLIIITSNILISSGVISIFGLLATNNINLIFRLNLSFFIYTFLSVLFLMSFILFLLLFTSVQITTIISTLLISITFLSNIPRQFIETKESQLTLKFDYNGGQIYKVADLYDAFDLQKYVLNYQVKYPYLSYALNKFMVEDNRFTKESFVTDQIISKRLTDFWSKLNIIQENDKEISVTDLKIKSLPLDASISDLKDFRVNDSVNMEVYLKNTFISEDELKDLINSNSLEKDMKLILEDLYQFVTTITKEIPKFQEFSSDYFGEFISVDETKSKIYKNNNSVEAVLKKEYLINFYKYNLTPSPTLQNGFTFKAGTNENKFVNNNLYFPLMLASRILEEYFIDYTSKYVVSTNYELDKSNSGWISYSGSRNKFNLYNNLNLFNGTWNNYTNMSGFSYNDFWFKNYAKSKIYFNDQKNLFLSYSSYKFDLNDKNYIKTDTYNNYVKSWIYLLVQLFLALIFIIISIYKFNKIDMR
;
A
#
# COMPACT_ATOMS: atom_id res chain seq x y z
N MET A 1 -34.29 35.95 60.44
CA MET A 1 -33.16 36.66 59.82
C MET A 1 -31.87 35.93 60.14
N LEU A 2 -31.40 35.03 59.26
CA LEU A 2 -30.04 34.48 59.24
C LEU A 2 -29.91 33.75 57.89
N SER A 3 -29.98 34.54 56.83
CA SER A 3 -29.96 34.09 55.43
C SER A 3 -28.87 34.84 54.67
N THR A 4 -27.63 34.80 55.12
CA THR A 4 -26.53 35.45 54.40
C THR A 4 -25.21 34.76 54.67
N ASN A 5 -24.59 34.27 53.57
CA ASN A 5 -23.17 33.96 53.39
C ASN A 5 -22.59 32.58 53.74
N LEU A 6 -23.18 31.51 53.18
CA LEU A 6 -22.44 30.30 52.80
C LEU A 6 -22.35 30.15 51.27
N LYS A 7 -22.15 31.26 50.54
CA LYS A 7 -21.99 31.28 49.07
C LYS A 7 -20.52 31.37 48.63
N ASN A 8 -19.61 30.68 49.30
CA ASN A 8 -18.31 30.40 48.69
C ASN A 8 -18.50 29.31 47.63
N LYS A 9 -18.86 29.72 46.41
CA LYS A 9 -18.92 28.83 45.24
C LYS A 9 -17.54 28.21 45.03
N ILE A 10 -17.37 26.94 45.40
CA ILE A 10 -16.12 26.19 45.18
C ILE A 10 -15.77 26.25 43.68
N SER A 11 -14.53 26.64 43.35
CA SER A 11 -14.05 26.73 41.97
C SER A 11 -13.90 25.34 41.33
N ILE A 12 -13.99 25.24 40.00
CA ILE A 12 -13.80 23.97 39.27
C ILE A 12 -12.39 23.41 39.53
N ASN A 13 -11.37 24.27 39.61
CA ASN A 13 -10.00 23.86 39.89
C ASN A 13 -9.85 23.15 41.25
N ASN A 14 -10.53 23.65 42.29
CA ASN A 14 -10.49 23.02 43.61
C ASN A 14 -11.18 21.64 43.59
N LEU A 15 -12.27 21.49 42.82
CA LEU A 15 -12.92 20.20 42.61
C LEU A 15 -12.03 19.22 41.85
N LEU A 16 -11.32 19.67 40.80
CA LEU A 16 -10.37 18.85 40.07
C LEU A 16 -9.25 18.34 40.98
N LYS A 17 -8.64 19.22 41.79
CA LYS A 17 -7.60 18.83 42.76
C LYS A 17 -8.11 17.81 43.79
N PHE A 18 -9.33 18.01 44.29
CA PHE A 18 -9.96 17.07 45.22
C PHE A 18 -10.17 15.70 44.57
N ASN A 19 -10.85 15.66 43.41
CA ASN A 19 -11.12 14.43 42.68
C ASN A 19 -9.83 13.70 42.27
N PHE A 20 -8.79 14.44 41.88
CA PHE A 20 -7.47 13.88 41.57
C PHE A 20 -6.85 13.16 42.77
N LYS A 21 -6.83 13.80 43.95
CA LYS A 21 -6.29 13.18 45.16
C LYS A 21 -7.05 11.91 45.54
N VAL A 22 -8.38 11.94 45.44
CA VAL A 22 -9.23 10.78 45.78
C VAL A 22 -8.98 9.63 44.80
N LEU A 23 -8.90 9.91 43.49
CA LEU A 23 -8.64 8.90 42.47
C LEU A 23 -7.24 8.29 42.61
N PHE A 24 -6.23 9.10 42.92
CA PHE A 24 -4.84 8.64 43.08
C PHE A 24 -4.62 7.77 44.32
N GLN A 25 -5.54 7.78 45.29
CA GLN A 25 -5.52 6.86 46.42
C GLN A 25 -6.03 5.46 46.05
N GLU A 26 -6.71 5.31 44.91
CA GLU A 26 -7.19 4.00 44.46
C GLU A 26 -6.05 3.18 43.85
N LYS A 27 -5.61 2.13 44.56
CA LYS A 27 -4.54 1.23 44.12
C LYS A 27 -4.79 0.60 42.75
N SER A 28 -6.03 0.22 42.46
CA SER A 28 -6.40 -0.43 41.19
C SER A 28 -6.18 0.50 40.00
N PHE A 29 -6.53 1.79 40.14
CA PHE A 29 -6.32 2.82 39.13
C PHE A 29 -4.84 3.05 38.86
N LEU A 30 -4.01 3.14 39.92
CA LEU A 30 -2.57 3.31 39.78
C LEU A 30 -1.92 2.14 39.03
N ILE A 31 -2.27 0.90 39.38
CA ILE A 31 -1.74 -0.30 38.71
C ILE A 31 -2.07 -0.29 37.21
N LEU A 32 -3.33 0.01 36.86
CA LEU A 32 -3.75 0.07 35.46
C LEU A 32 -3.04 1.18 34.67
N ASN A 33 -2.82 2.35 35.28
CA ASN A 33 -2.08 3.43 34.63
C ASN A 33 -0.60 3.08 34.42
N ILE A 34 0.04 2.43 35.41
CA ILE A 34 1.43 1.97 35.27
C ILE A 34 1.55 0.95 34.12
N LEU A 35 0.64 -0.03 34.06
CA LEU A 35 0.61 -1.01 32.96
C LEU A 35 0.42 -0.33 31.60
N LEU A 36 -0.49 0.65 31.53
CA LEU A 36 -0.77 1.43 30.33
C LEU A 36 0.46 2.23 29.86
N LEU A 37 1.27 2.74 30.79
CA LEU A 37 2.51 3.48 30.46
C LEU A 37 3.68 2.56 30.10
N ILE A 38 3.76 1.35 30.65
CA ILE A 38 4.82 0.37 30.32
C ILE A 38 4.63 -0.19 28.91
N PHE A 39 3.39 -0.43 28.48
CA PHE A 39 3.11 -1.08 27.20
C PHE A 39 3.69 -0.35 25.96
N PRO A 40 3.58 0.99 25.82
CA PRO A 40 4.25 1.74 24.76
C PRO A 40 5.78 1.56 24.74
N PHE A 41 6.43 1.44 25.89
CA PHE A 41 7.87 1.17 25.95
C PHE A 41 8.20 -0.21 25.38
N LEU A 42 7.47 -1.25 25.81
CA LEU A 42 7.66 -2.61 25.30
C LEU A 42 7.41 -2.68 23.78
N PHE A 43 6.37 -2.03 23.30
CA PHE A 43 6.09 -1.93 21.88
C PHE A 43 7.21 -1.19 21.14
N SER A 44 7.70 -0.08 21.67
CA SER A 44 8.72 0.74 21.01
C SER A 44 10.07 0.02 20.87
N ILE A 45 10.40 -0.92 21.77
CA ILE A 45 11.58 -1.78 21.65
C ILE A 45 11.50 -2.65 20.38
N SER A 46 10.29 -3.03 19.92
CA SER A 46 10.14 -3.84 18.71
C SER A 46 10.70 -3.18 17.46
N PHE A 47 10.76 -1.84 17.40
CA PHE A 47 11.32 -1.12 16.27
C PHE A 47 12.81 -1.41 16.03
N ILE A 48 13.54 -1.86 17.05
CA ILE A 48 14.95 -2.27 16.90
C ILE A 48 15.07 -3.50 15.99
N PHE A 49 14.04 -4.35 15.94
CA PHE A 49 14.05 -5.62 15.21
C PHE A 49 13.36 -5.54 13.85
N ILE A 50 12.67 -4.43 13.54
CA ILE A 50 11.85 -4.31 12.33
C ILE A 50 12.49 -3.30 11.37
N SER A 51 12.93 -3.80 10.21
CA SER A 51 13.52 -2.97 9.14
C SER A 51 12.51 -2.55 8.07
N GLU A 52 11.53 -3.41 7.75
CA GLU A 52 10.58 -3.20 6.66
C GLU A 52 9.39 -2.34 7.08
N GLY A 53 8.97 -1.40 6.22
CA GLY A 53 7.85 -0.49 6.50
C GLY A 53 6.51 -1.23 6.64
N LYS A 54 6.30 -2.28 5.84
CA LYS A 54 5.14 -3.16 5.88
C LYS A 54 4.97 -3.78 7.27
N ASP A 55 6.04 -4.29 7.85
CA ASP A 55 6.01 -4.92 9.17
C ASP A 55 5.71 -3.86 10.25
N ILE A 56 6.32 -2.67 10.15
CA ILE A 56 6.01 -1.55 11.06
C ILE A 56 4.50 -1.28 11.07
N VAL A 57 3.85 -1.20 9.91
CA VAL A 57 2.40 -0.98 9.81
C VAL A 57 1.61 -2.09 10.50
N VAL A 58 1.96 -3.36 10.25
CA VAL A 58 1.25 -4.52 10.84
C VAL A 58 1.37 -4.54 12.36
N PHE A 59 2.57 -4.35 12.89
CA PHE A 59 2.83 -4.31 14.34
C PHE A 59 2.16 -3.11 15.01
N PHE A 60 2.22 -1.94 14.39
CA PHE A 60 1.57 -0.73 14.92
C PHE A 60 0.04 -0.89 14.97
N ASN A 61 -0.55 -1.47 13.93
CA ASN A 61 -1.97 -1.77 13.90
C ASN A 61 -2.40 -2.72 15.03
N PHE A 62 -1.58 -3.75 15.33
CA PHE A 62 -1.84 -4.65 16.45
C PHE A 62 -1.72 -3.93 17.80
N TYR A 63 -0.68 -3.09 17.96
CA TYR A 63 -0.47 -2.28 19.17
C TYR A 63 -1.69 -1.41 19.49
N ILE A 64 -2.24 -0.69 18.51
CA ILE A 64 -3.38 0.21 18.75
C ILE A 64 -4.62 -0.55 19.19
N ILE A 65 -4.90 -1.70 18.57
CA ILE A 65 -6.05 -2.52 18.96
C ILE A 65 -5.94 -2.89 20.45
N VAL A 66 -4.78 -3.40 20.87
CA VAL A 66 -4.56 -3.77 22.27
C VAL A 66 -4.59 -2.54 23.18
N TYR A 67 -3.97 -1.43 22.78
CA TYR A 67 -3.92 -0.21 23.56
C TYR A 67 -5.31 0.38 23.82
N ILE A 68 -6.14 0.51 22.78
CA ILE A 68 -7.49 1.08 22.89
C ILE A 68 -8.46 0.10 23.53
N SER A 69 -8.57 -1.12 22.97
CA SER A 69 -9.61 -2.08 23.35
C SER A 69 -9.38 -2.72 24.73
N LEU A 70 -8.13 -2.78 25.20
CA LEU A 70 -7.79 -3.39 26.49
C LEU A 70 -7.39 -2.33 27.52
N PHE A 71 -6.29 -1.61 27.31
CA PHE A 71 -5.74 -0.74 28.35
C PHE A 71 -6.59 0.50 28.61
N ILE A 72 -6.85 1.30 27.57
CA ILE A 72 -7.66 2.53 27.69
C ILE A 72 -9.08 2.19 28.16
N PHE A 73 -9.67 1.14 27.59
CA PHE A 73 -11.02 0.70 27.96
C PHE A 73 -11.12 0.37 29.47
N LEU A 74 -10.20 -0.46 29.99
CA LEU A 74 -10.22 -0.86 31.41
C LEU A 74 -9.99 0.33 32.34
N VAL A 75 -9.09 1.25 31.98
CA VAL A 75 -8.83 2.47 32.76
C VAL A 75 -10.09 3.34 32.84
N ILE A 76 -10.78 3.56 31.71
CA ILE A 76 -12.03 4.33 31.67
C ILE A 76 -13.10 3.67 32.52
N LEU A 77 -13.33 2.38 32.31
CA LEU A 77 -14.38 1.62 33.01
C LEU A 77 -14.16 1.69 34.52
N ARG A 78 -12.93 1.42 34.98
CA ARG A 78 -12.62 1.38 36.40
C ARG A 78 -12.73 2.76 37.06
N ALA A 79 -12.20 3.79 36.42
CA ALA A 79 -12.22 5.15 36.98
C ALA A 79 -13.66 5.71 37.03
N LEU A 80 -14.50 5.46 36.03
CA LEU A 80 -15.91 5.86 36.08
C LEU A 80 -16.71 5.07 37.13
N GLN A 81 -16.48 3.75 37.25
CA GLN A 81 -17.08 2.94 38.31
C GLN A 81 -16.72 3.47 39.70
N PHE A 82 -15.45 3.77 39.94
CA PHE A 82 -14.99 4.33 41.21
C PHE A 82 -15.69 5.64 41.56
N PHE A 83 -15.79 6.58 40.60
CA PHE A 83 -16.50 7.84 40.86
C PHE A 83 -17.97 7.60 41.18
N ILE A 84 -18.69 6.80 40.38
CA ILE A 84 -20.12 6.56 40.60
C ILE A 84 -20.38 5.81 41.93
N ILE A 85 -19.59 4.80 42.26
CA ILE A 85 -19.73 4.04 43.51
C ILE A 85 -19.42 4.94 44.72
N ASN A 86 -18.31 5.68 44.69
CA ASN A 86 -17.98 6.58 45.80
C ASN A 86 -19.04 7.67 46.00
N ILE A 87 -19.67 8.14 44.92
CA ILE A 87 -20.77 9.09 45.01
C ILE A 87 -21.97 8.47 45.74
N LEU A 88 -22.33 7.24 45.40
CA LEU A 88 -23.49 6.54 45.96
C LEU A 88 -23.25 6.10 47.42
N ASP A 89 -22.03 5.65 47.73
CA ASP A 89 -21.70 5.04 49.02
C ASP A 89 -21.26 6.07 50.07
N ASN A 90 -20.50 7.11 49.70
CA ASN A 90 -20.12 8.20 50.62
C ASN A 90 -21.19 9.28 50.70
N LYS A 91 -22.39 8.89 51.18
CA LYS A 91 -23.55 9.77 51.35
C LYS A 91 -23.22 11.09 52.06
N LEU A 92 -22.37 11.04 53.10
CA LEU A 92 -22.07 12.19 53.97
C LEU A 92 -21.20 13.25 53.30
N LEU A 93 -20.18 12.83 52.56
CA LEU A 93 -19.30 13.72 51.81
C LEU A 93 -20.08 14.37 50.66
N TYR A 94 -20.94 13.60 50.00
CA TYR A 94 -21.78 14.11 48.93
C TYR A 94 -22.88 15.07 49.40
N LEU A 95 -23.46 14.85 50.59
CA LEU A 95 -24.47 15.75 51.17
C LEU A 95 -23.88 17.14 51.45
N ILE A 96 -22.65 17.18 51.98
CA ILE A 96 -21.87 18.41 52.20
C ILE A 96 -21.54 19.09 50.86
N PHE A 97 -21.11 18.32 49.85
CA PHE A 97 -20.80 18.87 48.53
C PHE A 97 -22.03 19.34 47.74
N SER A 98 -23.17 18.64 47.82
CA SER A 98 -24.39 19.02 47.07
C SER A 98 -25.03 20.31 47.59
N ASN A 99 -24.80 20.64 48.87
CA ASN A 99 -25.20 21.92 49.45
C ASN A 99 -24.30 23.09 49.04
N GLN A 100 -23.08 22.83 48.53
CA GLN A 100 -22.09 23.85 48.19
C GLN A 100 -21.77 23.94 46.68
N VAL A 101 -22.07 22.89 45.91
CA VAL A 101 -21.70 22.73 44.49
C VAL A 101 -22.86 22.10 43.71
N SER A 102 -23.13 22.59 42.50
CA SER A 102 -24.15 21.99 41.64
C SER A 102 -23.73 20.59 41.16
N ARG A 103 -24.69 19.66 41.11
CA ARG A 103 -24.49 18.27 40.66
C ARG A 103 -23.86 18.19 39.26
N THR A 104 -24.32 19.04 38.35
CA THR A 104 -23.76 19.18 36.99
C THR A 104 -22.28 19.55 36.98
N LYS A 105 -21.89 20.50 37.84
CA LYS A 105 -20.50 20.97 37.93
C LYS A 105 -19.58 19.89 38.50
N MET A 106 -20.09 19.10 39.43
CA MET A 106 -19.35 17.99 40.02
C MET A 106 -19.13 16.87 38.99
N LEU A 107 -20.19 16.41 38.30
CA LEU A 107 -20.08 15.41 37.24
C LEU A 107 -19.16 15.88 36.11
N GLY A 108 -19.32 17.12 35.66
CA GLY A 108 -18.47 17.73 34.65
C GLY A 108 -17.00 17.80 35.07
N SER A 109 -16.72 18.10 36.34
CA SER A 109 -15.33 18.12 36.86
C SER A 109 -14.69 16.72 36.85
N GLN A 110 -15.45 15.66 37.16
CA GLN A 110 -14.94 14.30 37.13
C GLN A 110 -14.68 13.82 35.69
N TYR A 111 -15.61 14.12 34.78
CA TYR A 111 -15.47 13.81 33.36
C TYR A 111 -14.24 14.51 32.76
N ILE A 112 -14.07 15.82 33.03
CA ILE A 112 -12.91 16.60 32.56
C ILE A 112 -11.61 16.07 33.16
N LEU A 113 -11.59 15.73 34.46
CA LEU A 113 -10.40 15.16 35.10
C LEU A 113 -9.96 13.86 34.41
N LEU A 114 -10.91 12.96 34.16
CA LEU A 114 -10.64 11.66 33.54
C LEU A 114 -10.13 11.84 32.11
N LEU A 115 -10.72 12.79 31.35
CA LEU A 115 -10.22 13.18 30.04
C LEU A 115 -8.76 13.67 30.10
N ILE A 116 -8.42 14.54 31.06
CA ILE A 116 -7.07 15.08 31.22
C ILE A 116 -6.07 13.98 31.52
N ILE A 117 -6.37 13.07 32.45
CA ILE A 117 -5.45 11.99 32.83
C ILE A 117 -5.21 11.07 31.62
N ILE A 118 -6.27 10.63 30.96
CA ILE A 118 -6.14 9.71 29.82
C ILE A 118 -5.42 10.39 28.64
N THR A 119 -5.73 11.65 28.35
CA THR A 119 -5.05 12.39 27.28
C THR A 119 -3.56 12.56 27.59
N SER A 120 -3.22 12.81 28.87
CA SER A 120 -1.81 12.87 29.31
C SER A 120 -1.10 11.54 29.10
N ASN A 121 -1.75 10.42 29.41
CA ASN A 121 -1.19 9.10 29.14
C ASN A 121 -1.00 8.85 27.64
N ILE A 122 -1.98 9.21 26.79
CA ILE A 122 -1.85 9.08 25.33
C ILE A 122 -0.69 9.93 24.81
N LEU A 123 -0.52 11.15 25.33
CA LEU A 123 0.61 12.02 24.98
C LEU A 123 1.96 11.39 25.37
N ILE A 124 2.07 10.83 26.57
CA ILE A 124 3.28 10.14 27.01
C ILE A 124 3.57 8.93 26.10
N SER A 125 2.56 8.09 25.84
CA SER A 125 2.67 6.93 24.96
C SER A 125 3.13 7.32 23.55
N SER A 126 2.52 8.36 22.98
CA SER A 126 2.88 8.88 21.65
C SER A 126 4.29 9.50 21.63
N GLY A 127 4.69 10.17 22.71
CA GLY A 127 6.05 10.69 22.89
C GLY A 127 7.10 9.58 22.91
N VAL A 128 6.87 8.52 23.69
CA VAL A 128 7.77 7.36 23.78
C VAL A 128 7.95 6.70 22.41
N ILE A 129 6.85 6.44 21.70
CA ILE A 129 6.88 5.84 20.36
C ILE A 129 7.67 6.70 19.37
N SER A 130 7.48 8.02 19.40
CA SER A 130 8.22 8.95 18.52
C SER A 130 9.71 8.94 18.81
N ILE A 131 10.10 9.00 20.09
CA ILE A 131 11.52 9.04 20.49
C ILE A 131 12.24 7.77 20.05
N PHE A 132 11.66 6.60 20.33
CA PHE A 132 12.25 5.34 19.91
C PHE A 132 12.23 5.15 18.39
N GLY A 133 11.15 5.58 17.71
CA GLY A 133 11.06 5.54 16.26
C GLY A 133 12.15 6.37 15.57
N LEU A 134 12.48 7.54 16.12
CA LEU A 134 13.59 8.37 15.65
C LEU A 134 14.97 7.71 15.82
N LEU A 135 15.15 6.92 16.88
CA LEU A 135 16.43 6.29 17.21
C LEU A 135 16.64 4.95 16.51
N ALA A 136 15.57 4.22 16.21
CA ALA A 136 15.65 2.81 15.82
C ALA A 136 15.40 2.53 14.33
N THR A 137 14.78 3.44 13.56
CA THR A 137 14.43 3.16 12.15
C THR A 137 14.71 4.33 11.20
N ASN A 138 14.90 3.99 9.93
CA ASN A 138 15.00 4.96 8.83
C ASN A 138 13.62 5.39 8.29
N ASN A 139 12.54 4.69 8.67
CA ASN A 139 11.17 4.95 8.21
C ASN A 139 10.45 6.01 9.08
N ILE A 140 11.13 7.12 9.37
CA ILE A 140 10.70 8.15 10.33
C ILE A 140 9.33 8.75 9.94
N ASN A 141 9.14 9.12 8.67
CA ASN A 141 7.90 9.73 8.17
C ASN A 141 6.68 8.79 8.35
N LEU A 142 6.89 7.48 8.16
CA LEU A 142 5.85 6.48 8.35
C LEU A 142 5.44 6.40 9.82
N ILE A 143 6.40 6.31 10.74
CA ILE A 143 6.11 6.24 12.18
C ILE A 143 5.38 7.49 12.66
N PHE A 144 5.82 8.69 12.27
CA PHE A 144 5.13 9.92 12.67
C PHE A 144 3.69 9.96 12.18
N ARG A 145 3.44 9.56 10.94
CA ARG A 145 2.07 9.51 10.40
C ARG A 145 1.20 8.50 11.15
N LEU A 146 1.69 7.29 11.39
CA LEU A 146 0.98 6.26 12.16
C LEU A 146 0.68 6.76 13.59
N ASN A 147 1.67 7.38 14.24
CA ASN A 147 1.55 7.85 15.61
C ASN A 147 0.62 9.06 15.75
N LEU A 148 0.61 9.98 14.77
CA LEU A 148 -0.36 11.09 14.74
C LEU A 148 -1.79 10.57 14.56
N SER A 149 -2.00 9.62 13.64
CA SER A 149 -3.29 8.97 13.45
C SER A 149 -3.74 8.22 14.71
N PHE A 150 -2.82 7.54 15.39
CA PHE A 150 -3.07 6.93 16.71
C PHE A 150 -3.50 7.95 17.75
N PHE A 151 -2.78 9.08 17.88
CA PHE A 151 -3.08 10.12 18.87
C PHE A 151 -4.50 10.66 18.69
N ILE A 152 -4.82 11.12 17.47
CA ILE A 152 -6.13 11.71 17.15
C ILE A 152 -7.24 10.68 17.35
N TYR A 153 -7.05 9.47 16.82
CA TYR A 153 -8.06 8.43 16.89
C TYR A 153 -8.31 7.94 18.31
N THR A 154 -7.26 7.78 19.12
CA THR A 154 -7.39 7.37 20.51
C THR A 154 -8.10 8.43 21.34
N PHE A 155 -7.79 9.71 21.13
CA PHE A 155 -8.47 10.81 21.80
C PHE A 155 -9.98 10.82 21.51
N LEU A 156 -10.37 10.66 20.24
CA LEU A 156 -11.79 10.56 19.86
C LEU A 156 -12.46 9.32 20.48
N SER A 157 -11.79 8.18 20.43
CA SER A 157 -12.30 6.92 21.00
C SER A 157 -12.55 7.04 22.51
N VAL A 158 -11.68 7.73 23.25
CA VAL A 158 -11.85 8.00 24.69
C VAL A 158 -13.12 8.82 24.96
N LEU A 159 -13.39 9.86 24.17
CA LEU A 159 -14.60 10.67 24.31
C LEU A 159 -15.86 9.82 24.12
N PHE A 160 -15.88 8.96 23.10
CA PHE A 160 -17.03 8.08 22.83
C PHE A 160 -17.22 7.05 23.94
N LEU A 161 -16.14 6.38 24.35
CA LEU A 161 -16.17 5.35 25.40
C LEU A 161 -16.58 5.92 26.76
N MET A 162 -16.00 7.05 27.18
CA MET A 162 -16.39 7.69 28.44
C MET A 162 -17.88 8.04 28.47
N SER A 163 -18.39 8.62 27.39
CA SER A 163 -19.79 9.04 27.29
C SER A 163 -20.74 7.85 27.36
N PHE A 164 -20.40 6.76 26.68
CA PHE A 164 -21.19 5.53 26.68
C PHE A 164 -21.16 4.81 28.03
N ILE A 165 -19.98 4.64 28.64
CA ILE A 165 -19.84 3.95 29.93
C ILE A 165 -20.51 4.75 31.05
N LEU A 166 -20.37 6.08 31.05
CA LEU A 166 -21.07 6.94 32.02
C LEU A 166 -22.59 6.78 31.91
N PHE A 167 -23.12 6.78 30.69
CA PHE A 167 -24.53 6.51 30.44
C PHE A 167 -24.95 5.15 31.01
N LEU A 168 -24.22 4.07 30.72
CA LEU A 168 -24.56 2.74 31.24
C LEU A 168 -24.56 2.69 32.77
N LEU A 169 -23.54 3.25 33.42
CA LEU A 169 -23.40 3.23 34.89
C LEU A 169 -24.54 3.97 35.61
N LEU A 170 -25.13 4.99 34.99
CA LEU A 170 -26.23 5.76 35.58
C LEU A 170 -27.61 5.12 35.40
N PHE A 171 -27.75 4.22 34.43
CA PHE A 171 -29.02 3.58 34.08
C PHE A 171 -29.09 2.10 34.47
N THR A 172 -27.95 1.46 34.71
CA THR A 172 -27.85 0.03 35.01
C THR A 172 -26.99 -0.22 36.24
N SER A 173 -27.00 -1.46 36.75
CA SER A 173 -26.07 -1.85 37.81
C SER A 173 -24.64 -1.97 37.28
N VAL A 174 -23.65 -1.85 38.17
CA VAL A 174 -22.24 -2.02 37.84
C VAL A 174 -21.96 -3.38 37.17
N GLN A 175 -22.66 -4.43 37.62
CA GLN A 175 -22.55 -5.78 37.06
C GLN A 175 -23.04 -5.82 35.61
N ILE A 176 -24.23 -5.26 35.34
CA ILE A 176 -24.80 -5.21 33.97
C ILE A 176 -23.90 -4.36 33.06
N THR A 177 -23.42 -3.20 33.53
CA THR A 177 -22.49 -2.36 32.77
C THR A 177 -21.23 -3.14 32.40
N THR A 178 -20.69 -3.93 33.33
CA THR A 178 -19.49 -4.74 33.09
C THR A 178 -19.75 -5.81 32.05
N ILE A 179 -20.89 -6.51 32.10
CA ILE A 179 -21.27 -7.53 31.10
C ILE A 179 -21.38 -6.91 29.69
N ILE A 180 -22.11 -5.78 29.56
CA ILE A 180 -22.26 -5.08 28.28
C ILE A 180 -20.90 -4.60 27.74
N SER A 181 -20.06 -4.08 28.64
CA SER A 181 -18.71 -3.62 28.33
C SER A 181 -17.82 -4.74 27.79
N THR A 182 -17.86 -5.93 28.41
CA THR A 182 -17.12 -7.10 27.95
C THR A 182 -17.61 -7.59 26.58
N LEU A 183 -18.92 -7.65 26.37
CA LEU A 183 -19.49 -8.00 25.06
C LEU A 183 -19.07 -7.01 23.97
N LEU A 184 -19.03 -5.71 24.30
CA LEU A 184 -18.57 -4.67 23.38
C LEU A 184 -17.12 -4.90 22.94
N ILE A 185 -16.22 -5.19 23.89
CA ILE A 185 -14.83 -5.54 23.56
C ILE A 185 -14.79 -6.77 22.66
N SER A 186 -15.52 -7.85 22.97
CA SER A 186 -15.55 -9.06 22.13
C SER A 186 -16.03 -8.75 20.70
N ILE A 187 -17.06 -7.94 20.53
CA ILE A 187 -17.58 -7.54 19.22
C ILE A 187 -16.54 -6.73 18.43
N THR A 188 -15.72 -5.89 19.07
CA THR A 188 -14.68 -5.14 18.36
C THR A 188 -13.69 -6.06 17.63
N PHE A 189 -13.28 -7.17 18.25
CA PHE A 189 -12.39 -8.16 17.63
C PHE A 189 -13.09 -9.00 16.55
N LEU A 190 -14.39 -9.27 16.69
CA LEU A 190 -15.17 -10.05 15.72
C LEU A 190 -15.65 -9.24 14.52
N SER A 191 -15.64 -7.90 14.61
CA SER A 191 -16.26 -6.98 13.65
C SER A 191 -15.73 -7.07 12.21
N ASN A 192 -14.52 -7.60 12.01
CA ASN A 192 -13.88 -7.70 10.70
C ASN A 192 -13.95 -9.10 10.07
N ILE A 193 -14.34 -10.13 10.83
CA ILE A 193 -14.40 -11.52 10.35
C ILE A 193 -15.32 -11.67 9.11
N PRO A 194 -16.53 -11.06 9.06
CA PRO A 194 -17.40 -11.20 7.89
C PRO A 194 -16.78 -10.70 6.59
N ARG A 195 -15.90 -9.70 6.66
CA ARG A 195 -15.17 -9.20 5.50
C ARG A 195 -14.24 -10.25 4.91
N GLN A 196 -13.47 -10.94 5.76
CA GLN A 196 -12.50 -11.95 5.31
C GLN A 196 -13.18 -13.11 4.61
N PHE A 197 -14.34 -13.54 5.10
CA PHE A 197 -15.12 -14.58 4.42
C PHE A 197 -15.55 -14.15 3.01
N ILE A 198 -15.89 -12.88 2.84
CA ILE A 198 -16.31 -12.34 1.55
C ILE A 198 -15.13 -12.16 0.61
N GLU A 199 -14.01 -11.59 1.07
CA GLU A 199 -12.79 -11.47 0.27
C GLU A 199 -12.24 -12.83 -0.15
N THR A 200 -12.28 -13.83 0.75
CA THR A 200 -11.89 -15.21 0.43
C THR A 200 -12.80 -15.81 -0.63
N LYS A 201 -14.11 -15.66 -0.49
CA LYS A 201 -15.08 -16.13 -1.49
C LYS A 201 -14.88 -15.42 -2.84
N GLU A 202 -14.66 -14.11 -2.83
CA GLU A 202 -14.46 -13.30 -4.04
C GLU A 202 -13.17 -13.65 -4.78
N SER A 203 -12.11 -14.03 -4.05
CA SER A 203 -10.83 -14.41 -4.67
C SER A 203 -10.94 -15.56 -5.68
N GLN A 204 -11.99 -16.38 -5.55
CA GLN A 204 -12.26 -17.52 -6.44
C GLN A 204 -13.26 -17.21 -7.55
N LEU A 205 -13.95 -16.06 -7.49
CA LEU A 205 -14.94 -15.66 -8.49
C LEU A 205 -14.26 -15.11 -9.74
N THR A 206 -14.94 -15.30 -10.87
CA THR A 206 -14.52 -14.77 -12.17
C THR A 206 -15.63 -13.92 -12.78
N LEU A 207 -15.24 -12.90 -13.53
CA LEU A 207 -16.11 -12.00 -14.27
C LEU A 207 -15.78 -12.12 -15.77
N LYS A 208 -16.81 -12.12 -16.60
CA LYS A 208 -16.68 -12.26 -18.06
C LYS A 208 -16.98 -10.93 -18.75
N PHE A 209 -16.08 -10.51 -19.62
CA PHE A 209 -16.17 -9.28 -20.41
C PHE A 209 -16.31 -9.61 -21.89
N ASP A 210 -17.03 -8.76 -22.64
CA ASP A 210 -17.18 -8.89 -24.09
C ASP A 210 -15.94 -8.34 -24.84
N TYR A 211 -14.80 -8.99 -24.61
CA TYR A 211 -13.53 -8.76 -25.30
C TYR A 211 -13.04 -10.08 -25.88
N ASN A 212 -12.61 -10.08 -27.15
CA ASN A 212 -12.07 -11.25 -27.87
C ASN A 212 -12.90 -12.54 -27.71
N GLY A 213 -14.22 -12.46 -27.83
CA GLY A 213 -15.11 -13.63 -27.73
C GLY A 213 -15.42 -14.08 -26.30
N GLY A 214 -15.05 -13.29 -25.28
CA GLY A 214 -15.50 -13.48 -23.90
C GLY A 214 -14.39 -13.67 -22.88
N GLN A 215 -13.49 -12.70 -22.75
CA GLN A 215 -12.38 -12.71 -21.79
C GLN A 215 -12.86 -12.84 -20.34
N ILE A 216 -12.23 -13.73 -19.58
CA ILE A 216 -12.57 -14.01 -18.17
C ILE A 216 -11.44 -13.54 -17.27
N TYR A 217 -11.76 -12.74 -16.26
CA TYR A 217 -10.82 -12.29 -15.23
C TYR A 217 -11.27 -12.72 -13.84
N LYS A 218 -10.31 -13.04 -12.96
CA LYS A 218 -10.61 -13.24 -11.55
C LYS A 218 -10.92 -11.89 -10.89
N VAL A 219 -11.86 -11.89 -9.96
CA VAL A 219 -12.22 -10.69 -9.20
C VAL A 219 -11.02 -10.14 -8.42
N ALA A 220 -10.17 -11.01 -7.86
CA ALA A 220 -8.93 -10.59 -7.19
C ALA A 220 -7.98 -9.81 -8.12
N ASP A 221 -7.77 -10.32 -9.34
CA ASP A 221 -6.89 -9.67 -10.31
C ASP A 221 -7.43 -8.29 -10.75
N LEU A 222 -8.75 -8.16 -10.82
CA LEU A 222 -9.40 -6.87 -11.07
C LEU A 222 -9.21 -5.92 -9.90
N TYR A 223 -9.38 -6.37 -8.65
CA TYR A 223 -9.10 -5.51 -7.50
C TYR A 223 -7.65 -5.03 -7.50
N ASP A 224 -6.68 -5.90 -7.77
CA ASP A 224 -5.28 -5.48 -7.84
C ASP A 224 -5.04 -4.49 -8.99
N ALA A 225 -5.72 -4.64 -10.14
CA ALA A 225 -5.62 -3.69 -11.25
C ALA A 225 -6.19 -2.30 -10.88
N PHE A 226 -7.37 -2.25 -10.26
CA PHE A 226 -7.98 -0.99 -9.81
C PHE A 226 -7.24 -0.37 -8.62
N ASP A 227 -6.70 -1.18 -7.71
CA ASP A 227 -5.88 -0.72 -6.60
C ASP A 227 -4.55 -0.14 -7.10
N LEU A 228 -3.91 -0.75 -8.11
CA LEU A 228 -2.75 -0.18 -8.77
C LEU A 228 -3.08 1.20 -9.35
N GLN A 229 -4.20 1.34 -10.08
CA GLN A 229 -4.62 2.65 -10.61
C GLN A 229 -4.81 3.68 -9.50
N LYS A 230 -5.51 3.32 -8.43
CA LYS A 230 -5.74 4.19 -7.28
C LYS A 230 -4.42 4.67 -6.68
N TYR A 231 -3.47 3.77 -6.44
CA TYR A 231 -2.22 4.14 -5.77
C TYR A 231 -1.28 4.91 -6.69
N VAL A 232 -1.21 4.56 -7.97
CA VAL A 232 -0.38 5.26 -8.95
C VAL A 232 -0.89 6.68 -9.20
N LEU A 233 -2.20 6.89 -9.38
CA LEU A 233 -2.79 8.22 -9.59
C LEU A 233 -2.63 9.15 -8.37
N ASN A 234 -2.48 8.58 -7.17
CA ASN A 234 -2.27 9.33 -5.93
C ASN A 234 -0.79 9.45 -5.51
N TYR A 235 0.17 9.05 -6.35
CA TYR A 235 1.61 9.03 -6.02
C TYR A 235 1.94 8.19 -4.77
N GLN A 236 1.17 7.11 -4.54
CA GLN A 236 1.24 6.23 -3.37
C GLN A 236 1.88 4.87 -3.71
N VAL A 237 3.05 4.89 -4.33
CA VAL A 237 3.81 3.70 -4.79
C VAL A 237 5.31 4.01 -4.72
N LYS A 238 6.18 2.98 -4.68
CA LYS A 238 7.64 3.14 -4.48
C LYS A 238 8.32 4.14 -5.41
N TYR A 239 7.97 4.16 -6.70
CA TYR A 239 8.51 5.07 -7.71
C TYR A 239 7.37 5.93 -8.28
N PRO A 240 6.94 6.97 -7.54
CA PRO A 240 5.65 7.60 -7.74
C PRO A 240 5.52 8.34 -9.08
N TYR A 241 6.53 9.06 -9.52
CA TYR A 241 6.48 9.87 -10.74
C TYR A 241 6.63 9.02 -11.99
N LEU A 242 7.58 8.07 -11.97
CA LEU A 242 7.77 7.13 -13.07
C LEU A 242 6.54 6.24 -13.28
N SER A 243 5.97 5.71 -12.18
CA SER A 243 4.77 4.88 -12.24
C SER A 243 3.59 5.66 -12.80
N TYR A 244 3.42 6.92 -12.38
CA TYR A 244 2.36 7.79 -12.89
C TYR A 244 2.52 8.06 -14.38
N ALA A 245 3.71 8.45 -14.83
CA ALA A 245 3.98 8.75 -16.23
C ALA A 245 3.76 7.52 -17.13
N LEU A 246 4.28 6.36 -16.74
CA LEU A 246 4.10 5.11 -17.48
C LEU A 246 2.64 4.68 -17.53
N ASN A 247 1.95 4.74 -16.39
CA ASN A 247 0.55 4.36 -16.31
C ASN A 247 -0.35 5.26 -17.15
N LYS A 248 -0.12 6.58 -17.13
CA LYS A 248 -0.82 7.55 -17.99
C LYS A 248 -0.62 7.21 -19.46
N PHE A 249 0.62 6.96 -19.88
CA PHE A 249 0.94 6.56 -21.25
C PHE A 249 0.23 5.27 -21.65
N MET A 250 0.21 4.25 -20.78
CA MET A 250 -0.40 2.95 -21.09
C MET A 250 -1.93 2.96 -21.07
N VAL A 251 -2.54 3.70 -20.14
CA VAL A 251 -3.99 3.64 -19.86
C VAL A 251 -4.75 4.79 -20.50
N GLU A 252 -4.31 6.04 -20.34
CA GLU A 252 -5.05 7.22 -20.80
C GLU A 252 -4.78 7.50 -22.28
N ASP A 253 -3.50 7.59 -22.64
CA ASP A 253 -3.08 8.06 -23.96
C ASP A 253 -3.25 7.00 -25.05
N ASN A 254 -3.01 5.72 -24.71
CA ASN A 254 -2.94 4.65 -25.71
C ASN A 254 -3.89 3.46 -25.48
N ARG A 255 -4.28 3.19 -24.23
CA ARG A 255 -5.14 2.05 -23.85
C ARG A 255 -4.62 0.71 -24.35
N PHE A 256 -3.35 0.40 -24.05
CA PHE A 256 -2.74 -0.84 -24.50
C PHE A 256 -3.40 -2.07 -23.87
N THR A 257 -3.56 -3.13 -24.67
CA THR A 257 -3.86 -4.48 -24.18
C THR A 257 -2.63 -5.36 -24.29
N LYS A 258 -2.52 -6.38 -23.44
CA LYS A 258 -1.36 -7.28 -23.39
C LYS A 258 -1.05 -7.95 -24.74
N GLU A 259 -2.08 -8.31 -25.50
CA GLU A 259 -1.94 -8.93 -26.82
C GLU A 259 -1.37 -7.95 -27.85
N SER A 260 -1.83 -6.70 -27.83
CA SER A 260 -1.35 -5.65 -28.73
C SER A 260 0.09 -5.23 -28.40
N PHE A 261 0.50 -5.39 -27.13
CA PHE A 261 1.75 -4.86 -26.60
C PHE A 261 3.01 -5.44 -27.26
N VAL A 262 2.94 -6.63 -27.86
CA VAL A 262 4.10 -7.29 -28.50
C VAL A 262 4.24 -6.97 -29.99
N THR A 263 3.37 -6.14 -30.56
CA THR A 263 3.42 -5.81 -32.00
C THR A 263 4.50 -4.76 -32.30
N ASP A 264 5.20 -4.89 -33.44
CA ASP A 264 6.30 -3.99 -33.83
C ASP A 264 5.89 -2.51 -33.87
N GLN A 265 4.67 -2.24 -34.31
CA GLN A 265 4.11 -0.87 -34.33
C GLN A 265 4.01 -0.29 -32.91
N ILE A 266 3.52 -1.08 -31.95
CA ILE A 266 3.39 -0.62 -30.57
C ILE A 266 4.77 -0.52 -29.91
N ILE A 267 5.68 -1.48 -30.13
CA ILE A 267 7.05 -1.41 -29.63
C ILE A 267 7.74 -0.12 -30.10
N SER A 268 7.63 0.19 -31.40
CA SER A 268 8.18 1.43 -31.98
C SER A 268 7.56 2.66 -31.34
N LYS A 269 6.24 2.63 -31.08
CA LYS A 269 5.54 3.70 -30.38
C LYS A 269 6.04 3.90 -28.96
N ARG A 270 6.30 2.83 -28.19
CA ARG A 270 6.85 2.96 -26.82
C ARG A 270 8.24 3.59 -26.81
N LEU A 271 9.10 3.15 -27.74
CA LEU A 271 10.44 3.72 -27.88
C LEU A 271 10.41 5.20 -28.26
N THR A 272 9.58 5.59 -29.23
CA THR A 272 9.56 6.96 -29.77
C THR A 272 8.71 7.92 -28.93
N ASP A 273 7.52 7.51 -28.48
CA ASP A 273 6.56 8.41 -27.83
C ASP A 273 6.73 8.50 -26.31
N PHE A 274 7.42 7.55 -25.67
CA PHE A 274 7.65 7.54 -24.22
C PHE A 274 9.14 7.65 -23.90
N TRP A 275 9.94 6.64 -24.25
CA TRP A 275 11.35 6.59 -23.84
C TRP A 275 12.21 7.67 -24.51
N SER A 276 12.01 7.94 -25.80
CA SER A 276 12.73 9.03 -26.48
C SER A 276 12.38 10.41 -25.93
N LYS A 277 11.14 10.64 -25.48
CA LYS A 277 10.75 11.91 -24.85
C LYS A 277 11.43 12.15 -23.51
N LEU A 278 11.92 11.09 -22.87
CA LEU A 278 12.74 11.17 -21.66
C LEU A 278 14.23 11.43 -21.95
N ASN A 279 14.62 11.60 -23.22
CA ASN A 279 16.00 11.79 -23.69
C ASN A 279 16.96 10.67 -23.24
N ILE A 280 16.45 9.45 -23.05
CA ILE A 280 17.26 8.29 -22.67
C ILE A 280 17.63 7.39 -23.85
N ILE A 281 17.17 7.72 -25.05
CA ILE A 281 17.49 7.03 -26.29
C ILE A 281 18.54 7.84 -27.04
N GLN A 282 19.63 7.18 -27.42
CA GLN A 282 20.69 7.76 -28.25
C GLN A 282 20.20 7.86 -29.70
N GLU A 283 20.35 9.04 -30.30
CA GLU A 283 20.01 9.29 -31.70
C GLU A 283 21.07 8.73 -32.67
N ASN A 284 22.31 8.58 -32.21
CA ASN A 284 23.42 8.07 -33.02
C ASN A 284 23.50 6.54 -32.97
N ASP A 285 23.85 5.93 -34.10
CA ASP A 285 24.09 4.48 -34.19
C ASP A 285 25.27 4.07 -33.28
N LYS A 286 25.07 3.04 -32.46
CA LYS A 286 26.15 2.43 -31.67
C LYS A 286 26.80 1.32 -32.48
N GLU A 287 28.05 1.53 -32.86
CA GLU A 287 28.88 0.54 -33.56
C GLU A 287 29.60 -0.38 -32.57
N ILE A 288 29.52 -1.68 -32.80
CA ILE A 288 30.22 -2.71 -32.02
C ILE A 288 30.88 -3.69 -32.98
N SER A 289 32.21 -3.76 -32.93
CA SER A 289 32.99 -4.68 -33.76
C SER A 289 33.68 -5.74 -32.90
N VAL A 290 33.54 -7.01 -33.27
CA VAL A 290 34.13 -8.15 -32.57
C VAL A 290 34.78 -9.10 -33.55
N THR A 291 35.97 -9.58 -33.20
CA THR A 291 36.78 -10.46 -34.04
C THR A 291 36.93 -11.85 -33.43
N ASP A 292 37.16 -12.84 -34.31
CA ASP A 292 37.46 -14.23 -33.95
C ASP A 292 36.36 -14.91 -33.10
N LEU A 293 35.12 -14.82 -33.56
CA LEU A 293 33.98 -15.58 -33.02
C LEU A 293 33.87 -16.92 -33.74
N LYS A 294 33.70 -18.02 -33.00
CA LYS A 294 33.59 -19.37 -33.59
C LYS A 294 32.14 -19.83 -33.66
N ILE A 295 31.63 -20.09 -34.85
CA ILE A 295 30.24 -20.54 -35.05
C ILE A 295 30.02 -21.90 -34.41
N LYS A 296 28.97 -22.03 -33.60
CA LYS A 296 28.52 -23.29 -32.99
C LYS A 296 27.36 -23.91 -33.76
N SER A 297 26.36 -23.11 -34.10
CA SER A 297 25.18 -23.56 -34.84
C SER A 297 24.73 -22.49 -35.83
N LEU A 298 24.05 -22.95 -36.88
CA LEU A 298 23.45 -22.14 -37.92
C LEU A 298 21.94 -22.41 -37.94
N PRO A 299 21.12 -21.45 -38.40
CA PRO A 299 19.70 -21.65 -38.55
C PRO A 299 19.37 -22.73 -39.60
N LEU A 300 18.21 -23.37 -39.49
CA LEU A 300 17.82 -24.51 -40.35
C LEU A 300 17.77 -24.15 -41.85
N ASP A 301 17.51 -22.89 -42.16
CA ASP A 301 17.46 -22.31 -43.51
C ASP A 301 18.80 -21.70 -43.95
N ALA A 302 19.90 -21.91 -43.21
CA ALA A 302 21.23 -21.38 -43.54
C ALA A 302 21.71 -21.78 -44.94
N SER A 303 21.29 -22.94 -45.46
CA SER A 303 21.68 -23.44 -46.78
C SER A 303 21.08 -22.67 -47.96
N ILE A 304 20.02 -21.89 -47.70
CA ILE A 304 19.25 -21.12 -48.70
C ILE A 304 19.21 -19.62 -48.39
N SER A 305 19.84 -19.17 -47.30
CA SER A 305 19.92 -17.77 -46.89
C SER A 305 21.31 -17.18 -47.15
N ASP A 306 21.51 -15.92 -46.71
CA ASP A 306 22.76 -15.17 -46.81
C ASP A 306 23.94 -15.84 -46.05
N LEU A 307 23.66 -16.91 -45.29
CA LEU A 307 24.64 -17.69 -44.52
C LEU A 307 25.14 -18.95 -45.23
N LYS A 308 24.84 -19.16 -46.52
CA LYS A 308 25.15 -20.39 -47.27
C LYS A 308 26.62 -20.83 -47.23
N ASP A 309 27.54 -19.87 -47.22
CA ASP A 309 28.99 -20.12 -47.25
C ASP A 309 29.62 -20.27 -45.86
N PHE A 310 28.81 -20.19 -44.81
CA PHE A 310 29.21 -20.36 -43.41
C PHE A 310 28.97 -21.81 -42.97
N ARG A 311 29.87 -22.31 -42.12
CA ARG A 311 29.86 -23.66 -41.56
C ARG A 311 30.13 -23.59 -40.05
N VAL A 312 29.69 -24.64 -39.35
CA VAL A 312 30.03 -24.83 -37.94
C VAL A 312 31.55 -24.89 -37.79
N ASN A 313 32.08 -24.22 -36.76
CA ASN A 313 33.50 -23.99 -36.45
C ASN A 313 34.24 -22.93 -37.27
N ASP A 314 33.59 -22.25 -38.21
CA ASP A 314 34.22 -21.11 -38.88
C ASP A 314 34.52 -19.99 -37.86
N SER A 315 35.66 -19.33 -38.03
CA SER A 315 35.98 -18.09 -37.33
C SER A 315 35.45 -16.91 -38.15
N VAL A 316 34.69 -16.04 -37.49
CA VAL A 316 34.01 -14.89 -38.10
C VAL A 316 34.25 -13.61 -37.29
N ASN A 317 34.25 -12.49 -38.01
CA ASN A 317 34.20 -11.15 -37.42
C ASN A 317 32.79 -10.60 -37.59
N MET A 318 32.34 -9.77 -36.66
CA MET A 318 31.01 -9.18 -36.68
C MET A 318 31.11 -7.68 -36.46
N GLU A 319 30.39 -6.92 -37.28
CA GLU A 319 30.16 -5.49 -37.11
C GLU A 319 28.65 -5.28 -36.91
N VAL A 320 28.29 -4.74 -35.76
CA VAL A 320 26.89 -4.50 -35.36
C VAL A 320 26.65 -3.00 -35.25
N TYR A 321 25.67 -2.50 -36.00
CA TYR A 321 25.18 -1.13 -35.87
C TYR A 321 23.81 -1.16 -35.22
N LEU A 322 23.71 -0.63 -34.00
CA LEU A 322 22.48 -0.59 -33.24
C LEU A 322 21.87 0.80 -33.28
N LYS A 323 20.59 0.88 -33.65
CA LYS A 323 19.77 2.10 -33.62
C LYS A 323 19.01 2.21 -32.31
N ASN A 324 18.69 3.44 -31.89
CA ASN A 324 17.84 3.74 -30.74
C ASN A 324 18.32 3.06 -29.44
N THR A 325 19.63 3.02 -29.20
CA THR A 325 20.18 2.41 -28.00
C THR A 325 19.92 3.27 -26.78
N PHE A 326 19.61 2.64 -25.65
CA PHE A 326 19.49 3.36 -24.39
C PHE A 326 20.87 3.88 -23.95
N ILE A 327 20.88 5.07 -23.36
CA ILE A 327 22.07 5.67 -22.73
C ILE A 327 22.60 4.78 -21.59
N SER A 328 23.87 4.98 -21.23
CA SER A 328 24.46 4.29 -20.07
C SER A 328 23.93 4.83 -18.74
N GLU A 329 24.14 4.09 -17.65
CA GLU A 329 23.74 4.54 -16.31
C GLU A 329 24.47 5.82 -15.87
N ASP A 330 25.73 5.99 -16.29
CA ASP A 330 26.52 7.19 -16.01
C ASP A 330 25.99 8.39 -16.80
N GLU A 331 25.66 8.20 -18.08
CA GLU A 331 25.01 9.23 -18.92
C GLU A 331 23.64 9.63 -18.35
N LEU A 332 22.86 8.67 -17.83
CA LEU A 332 21.59 8.97 -17.16
C LEU A 332 21.79 9.83 -15.91
N LYS A 333 22.85 9.55 -15.13
CA LYS A 333 23.19 10.33 -13.95
C LYS A 333 23.62 11.76 -14.32
N ASP A 334 24.40 11.91 -15.38
CA ASP A 334 24.80 13.23 -15.89
C ASP A 334 23.60 14.00 -16.43
N LEU A 335 22.68 13.32 -17.12
CA LEU A 335 21.42 13.89 -17.56
C LEU A 335 20.65 14.47 -16.38
N ILE A 336 20.40 13.69 -15.32
CA ILE A 336 19.68 14.12 -14.10
C ILE A 336 20.32 15.34 -13.42
N ASN A 337 21.65 15.44 -13.47
CA ASN A 337 22.42 16.54 -12.87
C ASN A 337 22.44 17.81 -13.73
N SER A 338 21.99 17.75 -14.98
CA SER A 338 21.93 18.92 -15.85
C SER A 338 20.89 19.95 -15.39
N ASN A 339 21.26 21.23 -15.38
CA ASN A 339 20.38 22.33 -14.93
C ASN A 339 19.29 22.70 -15.95
N SER A 340 19.32 22.11 -17.15
CA SER A 340 18.40 22.41 -18.25
C SER A 340 17.12 21.57 -18.26
N LEU A 341 16.98 20.60 -17.35
CA LEU A 341 15.83 19.72 -17.28
C LEU A 341 14.63 20.35 -16.58
N GLU A 342 13.45 20.10 -17.13
CA GLU A 342 12.18 20.39 -16.46
C GLU A 342 12.07 19.55 -15.17
N LYS A 343 11.51 20.15 -14.12
CA LYS A 343 11.41 19.55 -12.79
C LYS A 343 10.69 18.20 -12.79
N ASP A 344 9.60 18.09 -13.53
CA ASP A 344 8.79 16.86 -13.57
C ASP A 344 9.52 15.73 -14.29
N MET A 345 10.19 16.05 -15.40
CA MET A 345 11.05 15.11 -16.12
C MET A 345 12.21 14.64 -15.24
N LYS A 346 12.82 15.54 -14.47
CA LYS A 346 13.88 15.20 -13.53
C LYS A 346 13.42 14.19 -12.48
N LEU A 347 12.23 14.38 -11.89
CA LEU A 347 11.67 13.45 -10.90
C LEU A 347 11.42 12.05 -11.50
N ILE A 348 10.95 11.99 -12.76
CA ILE A 348 10.76 10.70 -13.47
C ILE A 348 12.10 10.00 -13.70
N LEU A 349 13.14 10.73 -14.11
CA LEU A 349 14.46 10.17 -14.35
C LEU A 349 15.16 9.73 -13.06
N GLU A 350 14.97 10.47 -11.95
CA GLU A 350 15.45 10.07 -10.62
C GLU A 350 14.82 8.75 -10.17
N ASP A 351 13.49 8.61 -10.32
CA ASP A 351 12.77 7.36 -10.04
C ASP A 351 13.29 6.20 -10.92
N LEU A 352 13.53 6.46 -12.22
CA LEU A 352 14.05 5.47 -13.17
C LEU A 352 15.46 5.02 -12.78
N TYR A 353 16.34 5.95 -12.45
CA TYR A 353 17.70 5.64 -12.00
C TYR A 353 17.69 4.81 -10.71
N GLN A 354 16.86 5.18 -9.73
CA GLN A 354 16.69 4.40 -8.50
C GLN A 354 16.15 3.00 -8.77
N PHE A 355 15.18 2.86 -9.68
CA PHE A 355 14.65 1.57 -10.07
C PHE A 355 15.71 0.68 -10.73
N VAL A 356 16.45 1.21 -11.71
CA VAL A 356 17.52 0.49 -12.43
C VAL A 356 18.60 0.03 -11.46
N THR A 357 19.09 0.92 -10.61
CA THR A 357 20.13 0.59 -9.63
C THR A 357 19.66 -0.40 -8.57
N THR A 358 18.37 -0.39 -8.21
CA THR A 358 17.80 -1.33 -7.26
C THR A 358 17.63 -2.71 -7.88
N ILE A 359 17.01 -2.81 -9.05
CA ILE A 359 16.70 -4.10 -9.67
C ILE A 359 17.94 -4.85 -10.13
N THR A 360 18.95 -4.13 -10.61
CA THR A 360 20.26 -4.72 -11.00
C THR A 360 21.02 -5.28 -9.79
N LYS A 361 20.87 -4.67 -8.61
CA LYS A 361 21.49 -5.15 -7.35
C LYS A 361 20.72 -6.30 -6.71
N GLU A 362 19.39 -6.24 -6.73
CA GLU A 362 18.54 -7.19 -6.01
C GLU A 362 18.32 -8.51 -6.76
N ILE A 363 18.55 -8.54 -8.09
CA ILE A 363 18.46 -9.75 -8.91
C ILE A 363 19.88 -10.28 -9.22
N PRO A 364 20.30 -11.40 -8.62
CA PRO A 364 21.54 -12.08 -9.00
C PRO A 364 21.55 -12.41 -10.48
N LYS A 365 22.68 -12.16 -11.16
CA LYS A 365 22.83 -12.39 -12.60
C LYS A 365 21.70 -11.73 -13.41
N PHE A 366 21.45 -10.44 -13.12
CA PHE A 366 20.38 -9.65 -13.75
C PHE A 366 20.30 -9.81 -15.28
N GLN A 367 21.45 -9.84 -15.96
CA GLN A 367 21.53 -10.01 -17.41
C GLN A 367 20.96 -11.37 -17.88
N GLU A 368 21.25 -12.47 -17.16
CA GLU A 368 20.70 -13.80 -17.47
C GLU A 368 19.18 -13.81 -17.24
N PHE A 369 18.72 -13.27 -16.12
CA PHE A 369 17.30 -13.20 -15.77
C PHE A 369 16.48 -12.38 -16.78
N SER A 370 17.03 -11.29 -17.27
CA SER A 370 16.38 -10.36 -18.18
C SER A 370 16.59 -10.68 -19.67
N SER A 371 17.26 -11.79 -19.97
CA SER A 371 17.64 -12.15 -21.35
C SER A 371 16.46 -12.24 -22.31
N ASP A 372 15.29 -12.63 -21.81
CA ASP A 372 14.08 -12.71 -22.61
C ASP A 372 13.57 -11.36 -23.13
N TYR A 373 13.86 -10.27 -22.41
CA TYR A 373 13.41 -8.92 -22.73
C TYR A 373 14.31 -8.19 -23.73
N PHE A 374 15.48 -8.74 -24.06
CA PHE A 374 16.46 -8.11 -24.95
C PHE A 374 15.91 -7.83 -26.36
N GLY A 375 15.05 -8.72 -26.88
CA GLY A 375 14.63 -8.69 -28.27
C GLY A 375 13.69 -7.55 -28.67
N GLU A 376 12.90 -7.01 -27.75
CA GLU A 376 11.90 -6.00 -28.11
C GLU A 376 12.54 -4.64 -28.40
N PHE A 377 13.51 -4.20 -27.59
CA PHE A 377 14.14 -2.88 -27.73
C PHE A 377 15.46 -2.85 -28.50
N ILE A 378 15.97 -4.00 -28.90
CA ILE A 378 17.13 -4.04 -29.79
C ILE A 378 16.70 -3.76 -31.23
N SER A 379 17.29 -2.73 -31.84
CA SER A 379 17.09 -2.40 -33.26
C SER A 379 18.42 -2.47 -33.99
N VAL A 380 18.57 -3.46 -34.86
CA VAL A 380 19.78 -3.66 -35.67
C VAL A 380 19.59 -2.97 -37.02
N ASP A 381 20.56 -2.17 -37.45
CA ASP A 381 20.61 -1.67 -38.82
C ASP A 381 21.12 -2.76 -39.75
N GLU A 382 20.21 -3.54 -40.32
CA GLU A 382 20.56 -4.64 -41.23
C GLU A 382 21.23 -4.17 -42.53
N THR A 383 21.15 -2.88 -42.87
CA THR A 383 21.85 -2.33 -44.05
C THR A 383 23.35 -2.14 -43.83
N LYS A 384 23.77 -1.97 -42.57
CA LYS A 384 25.16 -1.74 -42.18
C LYS A 384 25.78 -2.93 -41.44
N SER A 385 24.98 -3.69 -40.70
CA SER A 385 25.47 -4.75 -39.82
C SER A 385 25.83 -6.01 -40.60
N LYS A 386 27.07 -6.48 -40.44
CA LYS A 386 27.65 -7.54 -41.27
C LYS A 386 28.41 -8.59 -40.46
N ILE A 387 28.43 -9.81 -40.98
CA ILE A 387 29.24 -10.94 -40.51
C ILE A 387 30.25 -11.26 -41.60
N TYR A 388 31.53 -11.29 -41.26
CA TYR A 388 32.63 -11.54 -42.18
C TYR A 388 33.35 -12.84 -41.87
N LYS A 389 33.74 -13.56 -42.92
CA LYS A 389 34.61 -14.73 -42.86
C LYS A 389 35.83 -14.51 -43.77
N ASN A 390 36.96 -15.14 -43.44
CA ASN A 390 38.19 -15.12 -44.24
C ASN A 390 38.67 -13.70 -44.59
N ASN A 391 38.95 -12.85 -43.58
CA ASN A 391 39.40 -11.47 -43.78
C ASN A 391 38.52 -10.65 -44.74
N ASN A 392 37.19 -10.69 -44.53
CA ASN A 392 36.18 -9.92 -45.26
C ASN A 392 35.95 -10.33 -46.73
N SER A 393 36.39 -11.53 -47.13
CA SER A 393 36.13 -12.05 -48.48
C SER A 393 34.75 -12.69 -48.65
N VAL A 394 34.12 -13.13 -47.55
CA VAL A 394 32.73 -13.62 -47.53
C VAL A 394 31.97 -12.81 -46.50
N GLU A 395 30.84 -12.22 -46.91
CA GLU A 395 29.98 -11.40 -46.05
C GLU A 395 28.54 -11.93 -46.00
N ALA A 396 27.90 -11.76 -44.85
CA ALA A 396 26.48 -11.99 -44.64
C ALA A 396 25.86 -10.85 -43.84
N VAL A 397 24.57 -10.59 -44.06
CA VAL A 397 23.82 -9.59 -43.30
C VAL A 397 23.55 -10.11 -41.88
N LEU A 398 23.84 -9.29 -40.87
CA LEU A 398 23.48 -9.60 -39.49
C LEU A 398 22.02 -9.22 -39.22
N LYS A 399 21.13 -10.22 -39.24
CA LYS A 399 19.71 -10.03 -38.91
C LYS A 399 19.50 -9.85 -37.41
N LYS A 400 18.47 -9.08 -37.03
CA LYS A 400 18.09 -8.90 -35.61
C LYS A 400 17.88 -10.23 -34.88
N GLU A 401 17.24 -11.21 -35.53
CA GLU A 401 16.99 -12.54 -34.97
C GLU A 401 18.27 -13.30 -34.62
N TYR A 402 19.34 -13.12 -35.40
CA TYR A 402 20.63 -13.77 -35.14
C TYR A 402 21.26 -13.21 -33.87
N LEU A 403 21.21 -11.89 -33.68
CA LEU A 403 21.72 -11.23 -32.48
C LEU A 403 20.93 -11.67 -31.23
N ILE A 404 19.60 -11.75 -31.31
CA ILE A 404 18.75 -12.18 -30.20
C ILE A 404 19.03 -13.65 -29.83
N ASN A 405 19.07 -14.53 -30.82
CA ASN A 405 19.26 -15.96 -30.60
C ASN A 405 20.60 -16.24 -29.93
N PHE A 406 21.68 -15.64 -30.43
CA PHE A 406 23.00 -15.80 -29.82
C PHE A 406 23.07 -15.20 -28.41
N TYR A 407 22.53 -14.00 -28.20
CA TYR A 407 22.51 -13.35 -26.88
C TYR A 407 21.81 -14.23 -25.83
N LYS A 408 20.61 -14.73 -26.14
CA LYS A 408 19.87 -15.64 -25.26
C LYS A 408 20.59 -16.97 -25.05
N TYR A 409 21.23 -17.49 -26.10
CA TYR A 409 21.93 -18.77 -26.04
C TYR A 409 23.14 -18.74 -25.10
N ASN A 410 23.92 -17.66 -25.13
CA ASN A 410 25.10 -17.52 -24.27
C ASN A 410 24.68 -17.43 -22.79
N LEU A 411 23.65 -16.64 -22.49
CA LEU A 411 23.20 -16.42 -21.11
C LEU A 411 22.36 -17.58 -20.56
N THR A 412 21.46 -18.12 -21.36
CA THR A 412 20.48 -19.15 -20.97
C THR A 412 20.37 -20.21 -22.08
N PRO A 413 21.31 -21.16 -22.16
CA PRO A 413 21.32 -22.15 -23.22
C PRO A 413 20.09 -23.06 -23.12
N SER A 414 19.21 -22.99 -24.12
CA SER A 414 18.02 -23.84 -24.27
C SER A 414 18.15 -24.74 -25.49
N PRO A 415 17.63 -25.99 -25.47
CA PRO A 415 17.55 -26.86 -26.64
C PRO A 415 16.86 -26.20 -27.84
N THR A 416 15.87 -25.33 -27.60
CA THR A 416 15.13 -24.62 -28.65
C THR A 416 15.98 -23.60 -29.41
N LEU A 417 17.02 -23.05 -28.78
CA LEU A 417 17.92 -22.06 -29.35
C LEU A 417 19.10 -22.70 -30.10
N GLN A 418 19.31 -24.01 -29.96
CA GLN A 418 20.41 -24.73 -30.62
C GLN A 418 20.27 -24.78 -32.14
N ASN A 419 19.05 -24.62 -32.65
CA ASN A 419 18.75 -24.57 -34.07
C ASN A 419 18.83 -23.15 -34.65
N GLY A 420 19.35 -22.17 -33.90
CA GLY A 420 19.56 -20.79 -34.34
C GLY A 420 21.02 -20.47 -34.66
N PHE A 421 21.30 -19.22 -35.01
CA PHE A 421 22.67 -18.71 -35.17
C PHE A 421 23.30 -18.50 -33.78
N THR A 422 24.32 -19.31 -33.43
CA THR A 422 25.00 -19.23 -32.12
C THR A 422 26.51 -19.41 -32.22
N PHE A 423 27.24 -18.90 -31.23
CA PHE A 423 28.69 -19.05 -31.12
C PHE A 423 29.10 -20.04 -30.04
N LYS A 424 30.34 -20.54 -30.14
CA LYS A 424 30.98 -21.35 -29.11
C LYS A 424 31.41 -20.45 -27.96
N ALA A 425 31.19 -20.95 -26.73
CA ALA A 425 31.67 -20.30 -25.53
C ALA A 425 33.18 -20.02 -25.63
N GLY A 426 33.55 -18.75 -25.50
CA GLY A 426 34.92 -18.28 -25.67
C GLY A 426 35.17 -16.95 -24.97
N THR A 427 36.42 -16.48 -24.91
CA THR A 427 36.76 -15.21 -24.23
C THR A 427 36.18 -13.99 -24.95
N ASN A 428 36.28 -13.94 -26.27
CA ASN A 428 35.76 -12.82 -27.08
C ASN A 428 34.24 -12.80 -27.11
N GLU A 429 33.65 -13.98 -27.22
CA GLU A 429 32.20 -14.21 -27.23
C GLU A 429 31.55 -13.80 -25.89
N ASN A 430 32.14 -14.21 -24.77
CA ASN A 430 31.70 -13.78 -23.44
C ASN A 430 31.89 -12.27 -23.21
N LYS A 431 33.00 -11.68 -23.67
CA LYS A 431 33.20 -10.21 -23.56
C LYS A 431 32.14 -9.45 -24.35
N PHE A 432 31.84 -9.92 -25.57
CA PHE A 432 30.84 -9.29 -26.42
C PHE A 432 29.44 -9.30 -25.77
N VAL A 433 29.01 -10.44 -25.23
CA VAL A 433 27.68 -10.54 -24.59
C VAL A 433 27.63 -9.80 -23.25
N ASN A 434 28.60 -10.02 -22.38
CA ASN A 434 28.54 -9.51 -21.00
C ASN A 434 28.92 -8.03 -20.88
N ASN A 435 29.68 -7.46 -21.84
CA ASN A 435 30.11 -6.07 -21.78
C ASN A 435 29.47 -5.21 -22.86
N ASN A 436 29.52 -5.64 -24.11
CA ASN A 436 29.12 -4.79 -25.24
C ASN A 436 27.60 -4.81 -25.50
N LEU A 437 26.95 -5.94 -25.24
CA LEU A 437 25.49 -6.12 -25.35
C LEU A 437 24.76 -6.04 -24.02
N TYR A 438 25.44 -5.62 -22.96
CA TYR A 438 24.79 -5.40 -21.67
C TYR A 438 24.25 -3.98 -21.57
N PHE A 439 22.93 -3.84 -21.66
CA PHE A 439 22.20 -2.57 -21.56
C PHE A 439 21.26 -2.58 -20.35
N PRO A 440 21.76 -2.30 -19.12
CA PRO A 440 20.97 -2.40 -17.90
C PRO A 440 19.71 -1.54 -17.94
N LEU A 441 19.83 -0.30 -18.41
CA LEU A 441 18.72 0.66 -18.50
C LEU A 441 17.61 0.16 -19.42
N MET A 442 17.96 -0.39 -20.59
CA MET A 442 17.01 -0.96 -21.55
C MET A 442 16.27 -2.16 -20.94
N LEU A 443 17.01 -3.09 -20.33
CA LEU A 443 16.48 -4.32 -19.75
C LEU A 443 15.56 -4.00 -18.56
N ALA A 444 15.98 -3.09 -17.68
CA ALA A 444 15.17 -2.62 -16.56
C ALA A 444 13.89 -1.93 -17.06
N SER A 445 13.99 -1.04 -18.06
CA SER A 445 12.84 -0.35 -18.65
C SER A 445 11.81 -1.34 -19.20
N ARG A 446 12.26 -2.43 -19.85
CA ARG A 446 11.33 -3.45 -20.35
C ARG A 446 10.70 -4.28 -19.23
N ILE A 447 11.44 -4.59 -18.16
CA ILE A 447 10.89 -5.24 -16.96
C ILE A 447 9.81 -4.35 -16.33
N LEU A 448 10.06 -3.04 -16.25
CA LEU A 448 9.09 -2.09 -15.73
C LEU A 448 7.79 -2.09 -16.56
N GLU A 449 7.90 -2.08 -17.89
CA GLU A 449 6.72 -2.20 -18.76
C GLU A 449 5.97 -3.51 -18.52
N GLU A 450 6.67 -4.62 -18.32
CA GLU A 450 6.06 -5.93 -18.06
C GLU A 450 5.33 -5.98 -16.72
N TYR A 451 5.86 -5.29 -15.70
CA TYR A 451 5.18 -5.15 -14.41
C TYR A 451 3.82 -4.48 -14.55
N PHE A 452 3.69 -3.44 -15.39
CA PHE A 452 2.47 -2.68 -15.54
C PHE A 452 1.47 -3.27 -16.55
N ILE A 453 1.94 -3.88 -17.64
CA ILE A 453 1.05 -4.23 -18.78
C ILE A 453 -0.07 -5.20 -18.39
N ASP A 454 0.19 -6.17 -17.51
CA ASP A 454 -0.83 -7.15 -17.11
C ASP A 454 -1.99 -6.48 -16.34
N TYR A 455 -1.66 -5.54 -15.46
CA TYR A 455 -2.63 -4.81 -14.64
C TYR A 455 -3.36 -3.73 -15.43
N THR A 456 -2.61 -2.93 -16.20
CA THR A 456 -3.18 -1.87 -17.05
C THR A 456 -4.08 -2.45 -18.14
N SER A 457 -3.71 -3.58 -18.77
CA SER A 457 -4.56 -4.27 -19.74
C SER A 457 -5.87 -4.75 -19.11
N LYS A 458 -5.85 -5.32 -17.90
CA LYS A 458 -7.08 -5.73 -17.19
C LYS A 458 -7.98 -4.54 -16.87
N TYR A 459 -7.38 -3.42 -16.44
CA TYR A 459 -8.10 -2.18 -16.19
C TYR A 459 -8.72 -1.60 -17.46
N VAL A 460 -7.95 -1.50 -18.55
CA VAL A 460 -8.42 -1.02 -19.86
C VAL A 460 -9.56 -1.89 -20.39
N VAL A 461 -9.44 -3.21 -20.31
CA VAL A 461 -10.52 -4.11 -20.77
C VAL A 461 -11.78 -3.95 -19.90
N SER A 462 -11.64 -3.92 -18.58
CA SER A 462 -12.80 -3.86 -17.68
C SER A 462 -13.55 -2.52 -17.69
N THR A 463 -12.88 -1.43 -18.10
CA THR A 463 -13.46 -0.07 -18.17
C THR A 463 -14.00 0.29 -19.56
N ASN A 464 -13.61 -0.43 -20.61
CA ASN A 464 -14.02 -0.15 -22.00
C ASN A 464 -14.96 -1.19 -22.61
N TYR A 465 -15.11 -2.37 -22.00
CA TYR A 465 -15.94 -3.46 -22.54
C TYR A 465 -17.05 -3.87 -21.59
N GLU A 466 -18.15 -4.39 -22.16
CA GLU A 466 -19.35 -4.78 -21.43
C GLU A 466 -19.10 -5.99 -20.53
N LEU A 467 -19.57 -5.91 -19.29
CA LEU A 467 -19.61 -7.02 -18.36
C LEU A 467 -20.88 -7.86 -18.57
N ASP A 468 -20.72 -9.18 -18.72
CA ASP A 468 -21.84 -10.13 -18.79
C ASP A 468 -22.51 -10.26 -17.41
N LYS A 469 -23.64 -9.56 -17.23
CA LYS A 469 -24.44 -9.58 -16.01
C LYS A 469 -25.17 -10.91 -15.75
N SER A 470 -25.35 -11.73 -16.79
CA SER A 470 -26.00 -13.04 -16.66
C SER A 470 -25.05 -14.11 -16.11
N ASN A 471 -23.75 -13.83 -16.12
CA ASN A 471 -22.72 -14.71 -15.60
C ASN A 471 -22.93 -14.98 -14.08
N SER A 472 -22.84 -16.25 -13.69
CA SER A 472 -23.00 -16.68 -12.29
C SER A 472 -22.00 -16.02 -11.34
N GLY A 473 -20.81 -15.69 -11.82
CA GLY A 473 -19.78 -14.97 -11.08
C GLY A 473 -20.21 -13.55 -10.71
N TRP A 474 -20.79 -12.78 -11.65
CA TRP A 474 -21.32 -11.44 -11.36
C TRP A 474 -22.51 -11.46 -10.39
N ILE A 475 -23.46 -12.39 -10.59
CA ILE A 475 -24.62 -12.53 -9.72
C ILE A 475 -24.18 -12.84 -8.28
N SER A 476 -23.25 -13.80 -8.12
CA SER A 476 -22.69 -14.16 -6.82
C SER A 476 -21.92 -12.99 -6.19
N TYR A 477 -21.10 -12.28 -6.97
CA TYR A 477 -20.33 -11.12 -6.54
C TYR A 477 -21.24 -9.98 -6.05
N SER A 478 -22.16 -9.53 -6.90
CA SER A 478 -23.05 -8.39 -6.60
C SER A 478 -23.96 -8.70 -5.41
N GLY A 479 -24.48 -9.93 -5.33
CA GLY A 479 -25.29 -10.39 -4.20
C GLY A 479 -24.51 -10.44 -2.88
N SER A 480 -23.28 -10.97 -2.89
CA SER A 480 -22.39 -10.99 -1.72
C SER A 480 -22.01 -9.57 -1.26
N ARG A 481 -21.64 -8.68 -2.19
CA ARG A 481 -21.27 -7.30 -1.86
C ARG A 481 -22.43 -6.46 -1.35
N ASN A 482 -23.64 -6.64 -1.87
CA ASN A 482 -24.82 -5.93 -1.36
C ASN A 482 -25.12 -6.30 0.10
N LYS A 483 -25.04 -7.59 0.44
CA LYS A 483 -25.20 -8.07 1.82
C LYS A 483 -24.09 -7.54 2.73
N PHE A 484 -22.86 -7.52 2.23
CA PHE A 484 -21.73 -6.95 2.97
C PHE A 484 -21.88 -5.47 3.24
N ASN A 485 -22.29 -4.69 2.24
CA ASN A 485 -22.47 -3.25 2.38
C ASN A 485 -23.55 -2.94 3.43
N LEU A 486 -24.63 -3.72 3.47
CA LEU A 486 -25.65 -3.59 4.52
C LEU A 486 -25.07 -3.91 5.91
N TYR A 487 -24.29 -4.99 6.04
CA TYR A 487 -23.58 -5.30 7.27
C TYR A 487 -22.63 -4.18 7.70
N ASN A 488 -21.82 -3.67 6.77
CA ASN A 488 -20.83 -2.62 7.03
C ASN A 488 -21.50 -1.33 7.50
N ASN A 489 -22.62 -0.95 6.88
CA ASN A 489 -23.39 0.25 7.26
C ASN A 489 -23.99 0.17 8.67
N LEU A 490 -24.39 -1.03 9.11
CA LEU A 490 -24.94 -1.25 10.45
C LEU A 490 -23.84 -1.42 11.51
N ASN A 491 -22.67 -1.92 11.12
CA ASN A 491 -21.56 -2.17 12.03
C ASN A 491 -20.74 -0.90 12.30
N LEU A 492 -21.17 -0.13 13.29
CA LEU A 492 -20.46 1.08 13.72
C LEU A 492 -19.01 0.82 14.13
N PHE A 493 -18.68 -0.36 14.68
CA PHE A 493 -17.29 -0.70 15.07
C PHE A 493 -16.37 -0.81 13.85
N ASN A 494 -16.84 -1.44 12.77
CA ASN A 494 -16.10 -1.54 11.51
C ASN A 494 -15.86 -0.13 10.94
N GLY A 495 -16.91 0.69 10.89
CA GLY A 495 -16.80 2.09 10.48
C GLY A 495 -15.80 2.92 11.31
N THR A 496 -15.72 2.67 12.62
CA THR A 496 -14.76 3.34 13.52
C THR A 496 -13.33 2.99 13.13
N TRP A 497 -13.01 1.69 13.06
CA TRP A 497 -11.66 1.23 12.73
C TRP A 497 -11.23 1.61 11.30
N ASN A 498 -12.18 1.69 10.37
CA ASN A 498 -11.93 2.17 9.01
C ASN A 498 -11.55 3.67 8.97
N ASN A 499 -11.90 4.48 9.97
CA ASN A 499 -11.37 5.85 10.05
C ASN A 499 -9.89 5.84 10.40
N TYR A 500 -9.51 5.07 11.43
CA TYR A 500 -8.12 4.93 11.81
C TYR A 500 -7.27 4.44 10.64
N THR A 501 -7.65 3.34 9.98
CA THR A 501 -6.84 2.75 8.91
C THR A 501 -6.75 3.64 7.67
N ASN A 502 -7.79 4.40 7.35
CA ASN A 502 -7.73 5.38 6.25
C ASN A 502 -6.82 6.58 6.58
N MET A 503 -6.74 7.01 7.84
CA MET A 503 -5.83 8.09 8.27
C MET A 503 -4.38 7.61 8.44
N SER A 504 -4.18 6.40 8.96
CA SER A 504 -2.85 5.84 9.19
C SER A 504 -2.15 5.47 7.87
N GLY A 505 -2.93 5.00 6.90
CA GLY A 505 -2.45 4.61 5.58
C GLY A 505 -1.53 3.39 5.63
N PHE A 506 -0.84 3.15 4.51
CA PHE A 506 0.11 2.06 4.33
C PHE A 506 1.53 2.59 4.13
N SER A 507 2.53 1.72 4.28
CA SER A 507 3.86 1.98 3.76
C SER A 507 3.80 1.88 2.24
N TYR A 508 3.59 3.03 1.59
CA TYR A 508 3.42 3.12 0.14
C TYR A 508 4.70 2.79 -0.63
N ASN A 509 5.86 2.95 0.01
CA ASN A 509 7.15 2.55 -0.57
C ASN A 509 7.29 1.02 -0.69
N ASP A 510 6.51 0.25 0.07
CA ASP A 510 6.48 -1.21 -0.01
C ASP A 510 5.43 -1.72 -1.02
N PHE A 511 4.61 -0.82 -1.58
CA PHE A 511 3.79 -1.15 -2.74
C PHE A 511 4.69 -1.14 -3.98
N TRP A 512 5.24 -2.32 -4.25
CA TRP A 512 6.03 -2.57 -5.45
C TRP A 512 5.88 -4.01 -5.93
N PHE A 513 6.21 -4.24 -7.19
CA PHE A 513 6.24 -5.56 -7.79
C PHE A 513 7.37 -6.40 -7.17
N LYS A 514 7.15 -7.70 -7.01
CA LYS A 514 8.22 -8.61 -6.60
C LYS A 514 9.25 -8.72 -7.71
N ASN A 515 10.52 -8.47 -7.38
CA ASN A 515 11.63 -8.46 -8.34
C ASN A 515 11.72 -9.73 -9.22
N TYR A 516 11.46 -10.89 -8.64
CA TYR A 516 11.53 -12.19 -9.33
C TYR A 516 10.21 -12.64 -9.96
N ALA A 517 9.10 -11.94 -9.73
CA ALA A 517 7.81 -12.27 -10.32
C ALA A 517 7.58 -11.41 -11.57
N LYS A 518 7.10 -12.02 -12.67
CA LYS A 518 6.85 -11.29 -13.91
C LYS A 518 5.85 -10.14 -13.76
N SER A 519 4.86 -10.26 -12.87
CA SER A 519 3.83 -9.23 -12.66
C SER A 519 3.02 -9.51 -11.37
N LYS A 520 3.64 -9.40 -10.19
CA LYS A 520 2.92 -9.59 -8.92
C LYS A 520 3.22 -8.52 -7.90
N ILE A 521 2.19 -7.80 -7.47
CA ILE A 521 2.18 -6.85 -6.36
C ILE A 521 1.27 -7.36 -5.24
N TYR A 522 1.59 -7.02 -3.98
CA TYR A 522 0.85 -7.47 -2.80
C TYR A 522 0.32 -6.28 -2.00
N PHE A 523 -0.84 -5.76 -2.37
CA PHE A 523 -1.46 -4.62 -1.67
C PHE A 523 -2.04 -4.99 -0.29
N ASN A 524 -2.35 -6.26 -0.07
CA ASN A 524 -3.07 -6.72 1.12
C ASN A 524 -2.19 -7.16 2.28
N ASP A 525 -0.87 -7.33 2.08
CA ASP A 525 -0.01 -7.92 3.11
C ASP A 525 0.19 -7.02 4.35
N GLN A 526 -0.08 -5.72 4.23
CA GLN A 526 -0.01 -4.76 5.33
C GLN A 526 -1.32 -4.70 6.15
N LYS A 527 -2.38 -5.37 5.70
CA LYS A 527 -3.69 -5.34 6.35
C LYS A 527 -3.71 -6.27 7.55
N ASN A 528 -4.12 -5.75 8.70
CA ASN A 528 -4.30 -6.50 9.93
C ASN A 528 -5.65 -7.23 9.92
N LEU A 529 -5.64 -8.49 10.38
CA LEU A 529 -6.83 -9.35 10.44
C LEU A 529 -7.97 -8.74 11.28
N PHE A 530 -7.67 -8.01 12.34
CA PHE A 530 -8.67 -7.49 13.28
C PHE A 530 -9.13 -6.06 12.94
N LEU A 531 -8.44 -5.35 12.04
CA LEU A 531 -8.81 -4.00 11.63
C LEU A 531 -9.64 -3.98 10.36
N SER A 532 -10.62 -3.08 10.36
CA SER A 532 -11.39 -2.76 9.18
C SER A 532 -10.64 -1.79 8.27
N TYR A 533 -10.77 -1.99 6.96
CA TYR A 533 -10.21 -1.12 5.91
C TYR A 533 -11.30 -0.85 4.90
N SER A 534 -11.17 0.26 4.18
CA SER A 534 -12.06 0.57 3.07
C SER A 534 -12.02 -0.55 2.03
N SER A 535 -13.21 -0.92 1.57
CA SER A 535 -13.40 -1.86 0.47
C SER A 535 -14.53 -1.32 -0.40
N TYR A 536 -14.36 -1.40 -1.71
CA TYR A 536 -15.33 -0.90 -2.67
C TYR A 536 -16.04 -2.04 -3.38
N LYS A 537 -17.15 -1.71 -4.01
CA LYS A 537 -17.87 -2.58 -4.95
C LYS A 537 -17.67 -2.02 -6.35
N PHE A 538 -17.41 -2.89 -7.33
CA PHE A 538 -17.43 -2.54 -8.74
C PHE A 538 -18.81 -1.98 -9.12
N ASP A 539 -18.83 -0.71 -9.50
CA ASP A 539 -20.02 -0.02 -10.00
C ASP A 539 -20.00 0.00 -11.53
N LEU A 540 -21.18 -0.16 -12.13
CA LEU A 540 -21.32 -0.21 -13.57
C LEU A 540 -21.88 1.11 -14.10
N ASN A 541 -21.44 1.54 -15.28
CA ASN A 541 -22.05 2.65 -16.01
C ASN A 541 -23.26 2.18 -16.84
N ASP A 542 -23.89 3.09 -17.57
CA ASP A 542 -25.07 2.81 -18.40
C ASP A 542 -24.81 1.81 -19.54
N LYS A 543 -23.53 1.64 -19.92
CA LYS A 543 -23.07 0.66 -20.92
C LYS A 543 -22.59 -0.64 -20.29
N ASN A 544 -22.83 -0.85 -19.00
CA ASN A 544 -22.38 -2.02 -18.24
C ASN A 544 -20.86 -2.19 -18.16
N TYR A 545 -20.08 -1.12 -18.33
CA TYR A 545 -18.63 -1.12 -18.09
C TYR A 545 -18.38 -0.80 -16.63
N ILE A 546 -17.29 -1.33 -16.06
CA ILE A 546 -16.89 -0.94 -14.70
C ILE A 546 -16.42 0.52 -14.74
N LYS A 547 -16.95 1.36 -13.85
CA LYS A 547 -16.56 2.77 -13.76
C LYS A 547 -15.08 2.90 -13.38
N THR A 548 -14.39 3.83 -14.03
CA THR A 548 -12.95 4.06 -13.86
C THR A 548 -12.56 4.40 -12.43
N ASP A 549 -13.44 5.09 -11.69
CA ASP A 549 -13.26 5.59 -10.33
C ASP A 549 -13.97 4.73 -9.28
N THR A 550 -14.35 3.50 -9.61
CA THR A 550 -15.09 2.61 -8.71
C THR A 550 -14.40 2.34 -7.37
N TYR A 551 -13.07 2.54 -7.28
CA TYR A 551 -12.31 2.44 -6.03
C TYR A 551 -12.69 3.52 -4.99
N ASN A 552 -13.40 4.58 -5.41
CA ASN A 552 -14.00 5.59 -4.54
C ASN A 552 -15.42 5.22 -4.07
N ASN A 553 -15.98 4.12 -4.57
CA ASN A 553 -17.34 3.69 -4.23
C ASN A 553 -17.38 2.90 -2.91
N TYR A 554 -17.24 3.62 -1.80
CA TYR A 554 -17.40 3.09 -0.45
C TYR A 554 -17.97 4.17 0.48
N VAL A 555 -18.56 3.75 1.60
CA VAL A 555 -19.06 4.69 2.60
C VAL A 555 -17.88 5.44 3.22
N LYS A 556 -17.87 6.76 3.08
CA LYS A 556 -16.80 7.60 3.62
C LYS A 556 -16.71 7.42 5.13
N SER A 557 -15.53 7.05 5.64
CA SER A 557 -15.36 6.68 7.04
C SER A 557 -15.78 7.78 8.02
N TRP A 558 -15.55 9.06 7.69
CA TRP A 558 -15.87 10.19 8.58
C TRP A 558 -17.36 10.28 8.97
N ILE A 559 -18.25 9.70 8.16
CA ILE A 559 -19.69 9.64 8.47
C ILE A 559 -19.91 8.87 9.78
N TYR A 560 -19.16 7.78 10.02
CA TYR A 560 -19.26 7.01 11.26
C TYR A 560 -18.78 7.82 12.48
N LEU A 561 -17.73 8.64 12.33
CA LEU A 561 -17.27 9.53 13.41
C LEU A 561 -18.34 10.57 13.78
N LEU A 562 -19.04 11.14 12.80
CA LEU A 562 -20.12 12.09 13.08
C LEU A 562 -21.30 11.44 13.80
N VAL A 563 -21.71 10.25 13.36
CA VAL A 563 -22.78 9.50 14.03
C VAL A 563 -22.40 9.19 15.47
N GLN A 564 -21.16 8.77 15.73
CA GLN A 564 -20.68 8.51 17.09
C GLN A 564 -20.57 9.76 17.94
N LEU A 565 -20.14 10.88 17.37
CA LEU A 565 -20.08 12.15 18.07
C LEU A 565 -21.49 12.62 18.47
N PHE A 566 -22.46 12.48 17.57
CA PHE A 566 -23.86 12.77 17.85
C PHE A 566 -24.42 11.88 18.98
N LEU A 567 -24.16 10.55 18.92
CA LEU A 567 -24.56 9.63 19.98
C LEU A 567 -23.88 9.93 21.32
N ALA A 568 -22.59 10.27 21.32
CA ALA A 568 -21.85 10.64 22.52
C ALA A 568 -22.43 11.90 23.18
N LEU A 569 -22.80 12.92 22.39
CA LEU A 569 -23.50 14.11 22.89
C LEU A 569 -24.83 13.76 23.53
N ILE A 570 -25.64 12.91 22.87
CA ILE A 570 -26.90 12.42 23.44
C ILE A 570 -26.67 11.71 24.77
N PHE A 571 -25.69 10.80 24.84
CA PHE A 571 -25.38 10.06 26.06
C PHE A 571 -24.95 11.00 27.20
N ILE A 572 -24.12 12.02 26.92
CA ILE A 572 -23.73 13.01 27.93
C ILE A 572 -24.95 13.80 28.42
N ILE A 573 -25.80 14.30 27.51
CA ILE A 573 -26.99 15.08 27.87
C ILE A 573 -27.94 14.27 28.75
N ILE A 574 -28.22 13.02 28.36
CA ILE A 574 -29.09 12.11 29.12
C ILE A 574 -28.45 11.77 30.48
N SER A 575 -27.15 11.54 30.53
CA SER A 575 -26.40 11.27 31.77
C SER A 575 -26.49 12.44 32.74
N ILE A 576 -26.28 13.66 32.27
CA ILE A 576 -26.41 14.88 33.08
C ILE A 576 -27.83 15.01 33.65
N TYR A 577 -28.85 14.80 32.79
CA TYR A 577 -30.24 14.88 33.20
C TYR A 577 -30.58 13.83 34.29
N LYS A 578 -30.19 12.57 34.08
CA LYS A 578 -30.41 11.50 35.05
C LYS A 578 -29.69 11.79 36.35
N PHE A 579 -28.42 12.18 36.29
CA PHE A 579 -27.60 12.49 37.46
C PHE A 579 -28.20 13.60 38.33
N ASN A 580 -28.78 14.64 37.71
CA ASN A 580 -29.47 15.69 38.45
C ASN A 580 -30.72 15.19 39.18
N LYS A 581 -31.41 14.18 38.61
CA LYS A 581 -32.64 13.57 39.14
C LYS A 581 -32.43 12.39 40.09
N ILE A 582 -31.20 11.90 40.29
CA ILE A 582 -30.95 10.84 41.26
C ILE A 582 -31.28 11.40 42.65
N ASP A 583 -32.31 10.83 43.27
CA ASP A 583 -32.65 11.09 44.67
C ASP A 583 -31.60 10.41 45.54
N MET A 584 -30.69 11.21 46.09
CA MET A 584 -29.74 10.81 47.11
C MET A 584 -30.43 10.93 48.47
N ARG A 585 -31.49 10.14 48.69
CA ARG A 585 -32.09 9.98 50.02
C ARG A 585 -31.31 8.96 50.86
#